data_AF-A0A447R4H4-F1
#
_entry.id   AF-A0A447R4H4-F1
#
_cell.length_a   1.000
_cell.length_b   1.000
_cell.length_c   1.000
_cell.angle_alpha   90.00
_cell.angle_beta   90.00
_cell.angle_gamma   90.00
#
_symmetry.space_group_name_H-M   'P 1'
#
loop_
_entity.id
_entity.type
_entity.pdbx_description
1 polymer ?
#
loop_
_entity_poly.entity_id
_entity_poly.type
_entity_poly.pdbx_seq_one_letter_code
_entity_poly.pdbx_strand_id
1 'polypeptide(L)'
;MPEGECAEHRQQHADAAYAVPARAGAADPQSSGGKETESLEVITVGEAGCAQVRVLHWTAGRPAELTGDQTRYSYDNLTGSSGLELDGDGNIISMEEYYPYGGTAVLTARSQTGADYKTVRYSGKERDATGLYYYGYRYYQPWAGRWLGADRRGRRTG
;
A
#
# COMPACT_ATOMS: atom_id res chain seq x y z
N MET A 1 -10.74 29.48 -23.31
CA MET A 1 -10.05 29.45 -22.01
C MET A 1 -11.04 29.89 -20.95
N PRO A 2 -11.51 28.98 -20.09
CA PRO A 2 -11.84 29.36 -18.73
C PRO A 2 -10.92 28.62 -17.77
N GLU A 3 -10.22 29.41 -16.98
CA GLU A 3 -9.60 29.00 -15.73
C GLU A 3 -10.72 28.64 -14.74
N GLY A 4 -10.62 27.48 -14.11
CA GLY A 4 -11.57 27.04 -13.09
C GLY A 4 -11.26 25.63 -12.62
N GLU A 5 -11.07 25.49 -11.30
CA GLU A 5 -10.79 24.25 -10.55
C GLU A 5 -9.38 23.64 -10.72
N CYS A 6 -8.36 24.43 -10.39
CA CYS A 6 -7.05 23.93 -9.98
C CYS A 6 -6.84 24.18 -8.46
N ALA A 7 -7.82 23.83 -7.63
CA ALA A 7 -7.71 23.84 -6.17
C ALA A 7 -9.02 23.32 -5.55
N GLU A 8 -9.20 22.00 -5.43
CA GLU A 8 -10.05 21.36 -4.39
C GLU A 8 -10.10 19.84 -4.60
N HIS A 9 -9.01 19.16 -4.25
CA HIS A 9 -9.13 17.79 -3.74
C HIS A 9 -7.99 17.48 -2.78
N ARG A 10 -7.97 18.25 -1.69
CA ARG A 10 -7.39 17.82 -0.42
C ARG A 10 -8.25 16.66 0.09
N GLN A 11 -7.96 15.44 -0.37
CA GLN A 11 -8.46 14.21 0.24
C GLN A 11 -7.28 13.64 1.03
N GLN A 12 -7.05 14.11 2.26
CA GLN A 12 -7.53 13.44 3.47
C GLN A 12 -7.21 11.93 3.48
N HIS A 13 -5.92 11.59 3.47
CA HIS A 13 -5.43 10.32 4.02
C HIS A 13 -4.03 10.52 4.61
N ALA A 14 -3.90 11.49 5.51
CA ALA A 14 -3.03 11.32 6.66
C ALA A 14 -3.93 10.69 7.75
N ASP A 15 -3.46 9.69 8.48
CA ASP A 15 -4.16 8.97 9.56
C ASP A 15 -5.02 7.77 9.12
N ALA A 16 -4.61 7.04 8.08
CA ALA A 16 -5.13 5.68 7.91
C ALA A 16 -4.40 4.74 8.89
N ALA A 17 -4.94 4.62 10.11
CA ALA A 17 -4.68 3.47 10.96
C ALA A 17 -5.29 2.23 10.27
N TYR A 18 -4.46 1.50 9.52
CA TYR A 18 -4.90 0.24 8.94
C TYR A 18 -4.84 -0.81 10.05
N ALA A 19 -6.02 -1.35 10.41
CA ALA A 19 -6.08 -2.60 11.15
C ALA A 19 -5.45 -3.70 10.28
N VAL A 20 -4.22 -4.09 10.60
CA VAL A 20 -3.58 -5.25 9.99
C VAL A 20 -4.32 -6.47 10.53
N PRO A 21 -4.98 -7.28 9.67
CA PRO A 21 -5.72 -8.44 10.15
C PRO A 21 -4.75 -9.39 10.86
N ALA A 22 -5.18 -9.87 12.04
CA ALA A 22 -4.42 -10.77 12.89
C ALA A 22 -3.78 -11.91 12.08
N ARG A 23 -2.50 -12.20 12.36
CA ARG A 23 -1.89 -13.47 11.97
C ARG A 23 -2.82 -14.61 12.40
N ALA A 24 -3.11 -15.53 11.48
CA ALA A 24 -3.81 -16.77 11.79
C ALA A 24 -2.91 -17.67 12.66
N GLY A 25 -2.82 -17.36 13.95
CA GLY A 25 -2.34 -18.25 15.00
C GLY A 25 -3.55 -18.84 15.71
N ALA A 26 -3.54 -20.16 15.92
CA ALA A 26 -4.64 -20.96 16.45
C ALA A 26 -5.43 -20.27 17.58
N ALA A 27 -6.71 -19.97 17.31
CA ALA A 27 -7.63 -19.41 18.29
C ALA A 27 -8.22 -20.53 19.17
N ASP A 28 -8.22 -20.31 20.49
CA ASP A 28 -9.00 -21.03 21.49
C ASP A 28 -10.48 -20.60 21.36
N PRO A 29 -11.49 -21.51 21.30
CA PRO A 29 -12.83 -21.16 20.82
C PRO A 29 -13.71 -20.38 21.81
N GLN A 30 -13.19 -19.87 22.93
CA GLN A 30 -13.99 -19.18 23.96
C GLN A 30 -13.32 -17.90 24.49
N SER A 31 -13.33 -16.81 23.71
CA SER A 31 -13.09 -15.45 24.22
C SER A 31 -13.78 -14.42 23.33
N SER A 32 -14.98 -13.98 23.73
CA SER A 32 -15.81 -12.99 23.04
C SER A 32 -15.43 -11.53 23.33
N GLY A 33 -14.14 -11.24 23.37
CA GLY A 33 -13.59 -9.88 23.37
C GLY A 33 -12.50 -9.86 22.31
N GLY A 34 -12.69 -9.11 21.23
CA GLY A 34 -11.70 -8.99 20.17
C GLY A 34 -10.42 -8.39 20.74
N LYS A 35 -9.46 -9.22 21.13
CA LYS A 35 -8.14 -8.77 21.53
C LYS A 35 -7.49 -8.22 20.27
N GLU A 36 -7.34 -6.89 20.22
CA GLU A 36 -6.50 -6.22 19.23
C GLU A 36 -5.10 -6.85 19.30
N THR A 37 -4.73 -7.58 18.26
CA THR A 37 -3.44 -8.29 18.20
C THR A 37 -2.31 -7.36 17.83
N GLU A 38 -2.63 -6.26 17.13
CA GLU A 38 -1.69 -5.29 16.60
C GLU A 38 -2.41 -3.97 16.34
N SER A 39 -1.72 -2.86 16.64
CA SER A 39 -2.17 -1.50 16.36
C SER A 39 -1.03 -0.75 15.70
N LEU A 40 -1.22 -0.36 14.43
CA LEU A 40 -0.20 0.21 13.56
C LEU A 40 -0.70 1.52 12.93
N GLU A 41 0.09 2.56 13.11
CA GLU A 41 -0.04 3.84 12.42
C GLU A 41 0.96 3.90 11.27
N VAL A 42 0.47 4.22 10.07
CA VAL A 42 1.31 4.38 8.87
C VAL A 42 1.38 5.85 8.51
N ILE A 43 2.52 6.47 8.80
CA ILE A 43 2.77 7.88 8.48
C ILE A 43 3.33 7.93 7.05
N THR A 44 2.67 8.67 6.17
CA THR A 44 3.09 8.83 4.77
C THR A 44 3.65 10.23 4.55
N VAL A 45 4.85 10.31 3.97
CA VAL A 45 5.49 11.56 3.56
C VAL A 45 5.65 11.56 2.05
N GLY A 46 5.01 12.52 1.39
CA GLY A 46 4.94 12.60 -0.07
C GLY A 46 3.82 11.74 -0.69
N GLU A 47 3.71 11.80 -2.01
CA GLU A 47 2.67 11.11 -2.77
C GLU A 47 3.14 9.73 -3.26
N ALA A 48 2.27 8.73 -3.18
CA ALA A 48 2.53 7.40 -3.69
C ALA A 48 2.78 7.42 -5.21
N GLY A 49 3.85 6.78 -5.65
CA GLY A 49 4.33 6.86 -7.04
C GLY A 49 5.28 8.03 -7.33
N CYS A 50 5.60 8.84 -6.31
CA CYS A 50 6.59 9.92 -6.36
C CYS A 50 7.64 9.76 -5.24
N ALA A 51 8.26 8.58 -5.14
CA ALA A 51 9.25 8.22 -4.14
C ALA A 51 8.77 8.46 -2.70
N GLN A 52 7.55 8.02 -2.40
CA GLN A 52 6.93 8.16 -1.09
C GLN A 52 7.76 7.49 0.01
N VAL A 53 7.84 8.15 1.17
CA VAL A 53 8.40 7.55 2.39
C VAL A 53 7.26 7.18 3.32
N ARG A 54 7.35 5.97 3.90
CA ARG A 54 6.40 5.49 4.91
C ARG A 54 7.12 5.21 6.21
N VAL A 55 6.53 5.61 7.34
CA VAL A 55 6.99 5.23 8.67
C VAL A 55 5.94 4.36 9.31
N LEU A 56 6.33 3.17 9.74
CA LEU A 56 5.49 2.22 10.46
C LEU A 56 5.72 2.44 11.96
N HIS A 57 4.69 2.95 12.65
CA HIS A 57 4.70 3.23 14.08
C HIS A 57 3.70 2.31 14.79
N TRP A 58 4.18 1.38 15.61
CA TRP A 58 3.31 0.47 16.37
C TRP A 58 3.00 1.03 17.74
N THR A 59 1.71 1.16 18.06
CA THR A 59 1.23 1.52 19.41
C THR A 59 0.92 0.27 20.25
N ALA A 60 0.67 -0.89 19.61
CA ALA A 60 0.54 -2.19 20.25
C ALA A 60 0.89 -3.35 19.31
N GLY A 61 1.34 -4.49 19.86
CA GLY A 61 1.50 -5.74 19.10
C GLY A 61 2.61 -5.74 18.03
N ARG A 62 3.65 -4.92 18.19
CA ARG A 62 4.78 -4.85 17.26
C ARG A 62 5.44 -6.23 17.05
N PRO A 63 5.76 -6.63 15.80
CA PRO A 63 6.55 -7.83 15.54
C PRO A 63 7.91 -7.80 16.26
N ALA A 64 8.29 -8.93 16.86
CA ALA A 64 9.53 -9.05 17.64
C ALA A 64 10.81 -8.83 16.80
N GLU A 65 10.74 -9.05 15.49
CA GLU A 65 11.83 -8.85 14.54
C GLU A 65 12.12 -7.36 14.24
N LEU A 66 11.21 -6.45 14.64
CA LEU A 66 11.31 -5.02 14.36
C LEU A 66 11.65 -4.25 15.63
N THR A 67 12.56 -3.29 15.50
CA THR A 67 12.99 -2.39 16.57
C THR A 67 12.53 -0.97 16.25
N GLY A 68 11.80 -0.35 17.18
CA GLY A 68 11.32 1.02 17.04
C GLY A 68 10.38 1.22 15.87
N ASP A 69 10.37 2.45 15.35
CA ASP A 69 9.63 2.85 14.16
C ASP A 69 10.45 2.50 12.92
N GLN A 70 9.79 1.92 11.92
CA GLN A 70 10.47 1.53 10.67
C GLN A 70 10.17 2.52 9.56
N THR A 71 11.21 3.23 9.11
CA THR A 71 11.15 4.04 7.88
C THR A 71 11.36 3.16 6.65
N ARG A 72 10.56 3.41 5.61
CA ARG A 72 10.54 2.67 4.34
C ARG A 72 10.53 3.66 3.18
N TYR A 73 11.64 3.74 2.46
CA TYR A 73 11.81 4.61 1.30
C TYR A 73 11.40 3.85 0.03
N SER A 74 10.39 4.33 -0.69
CA SER A 74 10.01 3.77 -1.99
C SER A 74 10.84 4.39 -3.11
N TYR A 75 11.34 3.54 -4.02
CA TYR A 75 11.90 3.96 -5.29
C TYR A 75 11.02 3.43 -6.41
N ASP A 76 10.48 4.37 -7.17
CA ASP A 76 9.45 4.10 -8.16
C ASP A 76 10.04 4.11 -9.58
N ASN A 77 9.42 3.35 -10.48
CA ASN A 77 9.74 3.40 -11.90
C ASN A 77 8.98 4.53 -12.62
N LEU A 78 9.14 4.63 -13.94
CA LEU A 78 8.53 5.67 -14.77
C LEU A 78 7.01 5.82 -14.60
N THR A 79 6.28 4.73 -14.33
CA THR A 79 4.82 4.76 -14.16
C THR A 79 4.39 4.90 -12.70
N GLY A 80 5.33 5.20 -11.80
CA GLY A 80 5.10 5.34 -10.36
C GLY A 80 4.95 4.00 -9.64
N SER A 81 5.37 2.87 -10.24
CA SER A 81 5.28 1.57 -9.56
C SER A 81 6.43 1.39 -8.58
N SER A 82 6.11 1.05 -7.32
CA SER A 82 7.10 0.87 -6.24
C SER A 82 7.94 -0.38 -6.45
N GLY A 83 9.17 -0.20 -6.94
CA GLY A 83 10.05 -1.30 -7.35
C GLY A 83 11.04 -1.72 -6.26
N LEU A 84 11.50 -0.80 -5.43
CA LEU A 84 12.48 -1.06 -4.38
C LEU A 84 12.09 -0.32 -3.11
N GLU A 85 12.18 -1.01 -1.97
CA GLU A 85 12.04 -0.42 -0.65
C GLU A 85 13.33 -0.54 0.16
N LEU A 86 13.81 0.57 0.71
CA LEU A 86 14.97 0.63 1.60
C LEU A 86 14.56 1.04 3.02
N ASP A 87 15.33 0.62 4.01
CA ASP A 87 15.18 1.08 5.40
C ASP A 87 15.98 2.37 5.70
N GLY A 88 15.92 2.82 6.95
CA GLY A 88 16.64 4.00 7.46
C GLY A 88 18.15 3.96 7.25
N ASP A 89 18.74 2.78 7.18
CA ASP A 89 20.17 2.56 7.00
C ASP A 89 20.54 2.34 5.52
N GLY A 90 19.56 2.38 4.61
CA GLY A 90 19.74 2.14 3.18
C GLY A 90 19.79 0.65 2.80
N ASN A 91 19.48 -0.26 3.71
CA ASN A 91 19.43 -1.69 3.40
C ASN A 91 18.14 -2.04 2.67
N ILE A 92 18.23 -2.99 1.73
CA ILE A 92 17.08 -3.47 0.96
C ILE A 92 16.09 -4.18 1.88
N ILE A 93 14.85 -3.71 1.92
CA ILE A 93 13.72 -4.39 2.57
C ILE A 93 13.03 -5.33 1.57
N SER A 94 12.65 -4.79 0.41
CA SER A 94 11.93 -5.53 -0.63
C SER A 94 12.25 -5.01 -2.03
N MET A 95 12.14 -5.90 -3.02
CA MET A 95 12.20 -5.56 -4.44
C MET A 95 11.05 -6.25 -5.17
N GLU A 96 10.38 -5.52 -6.04
CA GLU A 96 9.21 -5.98 -6.76
C GLU A 96 9.24 -5.52 -8.22
N GLU A 97 9.00 -6.46 -9.14
CA GLU A 97 8.87 -6.18 -10.56
C GLU A 97 7.46 -6.53 -11.04
N TYR A 98 6.99 -5.81 -12.04
CA TYR A 98 5.61 -5.89 -12.51
C TYR A 98 5.54 -6.29 -13.98
N TYR A 99 4.61 -7.16 -14.32
CA TYR A 99 4.12 -7.29 -15.68
C TYR A 99 3.49 -5.97 -16.15
N PRO A 100 3.39 -5.73 -17.48
CA PRO A 100 2.91 -4.45 -18.01
C PRO A 100 1.56 -3.98 -17.44
N TYR A 101 0.66 -4.91 -17.14
CA TYR A 101 -0.68 -4.65 -16.61
C TYR A 101 -0.79 -4.74 -15.08
N GLY A 102 0.33 -4.73 -14.35
CA GLY A 102 0.35 -4.58 -12.89
C GLY A 102 0.30 -5.86 -12.06
N GLY A 103 0.33 -7.03 -12.70
CA GLY A 103 0.60 -8.28 -12.00
C GLY A 103 2.04 -8.31 -11.50
N THR A 104 2.27 -8.74 -10.26
CA THR A 104 3.62 -8.91 -9.72
C THR A 104 4.31 -10.09 -10.43
N ALA A 105 5.43 -9.82 -11.10
CA ALA A 105 6.26 -10.83 -11.77
C ALA A 105 7.35 -11.36 -10.84
N VAL A 106 7.97 -10.47 -10.06
CA VAL A 106 8.99 -10.81 -9.06
C VAL A 106 8.61 -10.10 -7.77
N LEU A 107 8.71 -10.80 -6.64
CA LEU A 107 8.68 -10.22 -5.30
C LEU A 107 9.73 -10.92 -4.45
N THR A 108 10.69 -10.17 -3.97
CA THR A 108 11.68 -10.62 -3.00
C THR A 108 11.71 -9.66 -1.82
N ALA A 109 11.89 -10.20 -0.62
CA ALA A 109 11.99 -9.42 0.60
C ALA A 109 12.99 -10.07 1.55
N ARG A 110 13.67 -9.26 2.35
CA ARG A 110 14.65 -9.75 3.33
C ARG A 110 14.02 -10.59 4.45
N SER A 111 12.72 -10.40 4.69
CA SER A 111 11.92 -11.15 5.67
C SER A 111 10.46 -11.14 5.24
N GLN A 112 9.68 -12.08 5.78
CA GLN A 112 8.23 -12.14 5.55
C GLN A 112 7.55 -10.85 6.05
N THR A 113 7.94 -10.39 7.23
CA THR A 113 7.56 -9.09 7.79
C THR A 113 7.83 -7.94 6.81
N GLY A 114 8.98 -7.96 6.12
CA GLY A 114 9.29 -7.00 5.05
C GLY A 114 8.29 -7.03 3.89
N ALA A 115 7.80 -8.20 3.49
CA ALA A 115 6.80 -8.31 2.42
C ALA A 115 5.38 -7.91 2.86
N ASP A 116 5.00 -8.25 4.10
CA ASP A 116 3.62 -8.13 4.60
C ASP A 116 3.17 -6.67 4.72
N TYR A 117 4.05 -5.77 5.14
CA TYR A 117 3.73 -4.34 5.31
C TYR A 117 3.87 -3.51 4.02
N LYS A 118 4.08 -4.14 2.85
CA LYS A 118 4.10 -3.45 1.54
C LYS A 118 2.73 -3.44 0.88
N THR A 119 1.97 -2.36 1.11
CA THR A 119 0.61 -2.15 0.57
C THR A 119 0.58 -1.40 -0.78
N VAL A 120 1.32 -0.31 -0.92
CA VAL A 120 1.48 0.46 -2.18
C VAL A 120 2.44 -0.26 -3.12
N ARG A 121 2.00 -0.50 -4.36
CA ARG A 121 2.74 -1.30 -5.35
C ARG A 121 2.67 -0.68 -6.74
N TYR A 122 1.94 -1.29 -7.68
CA TYR A 122 1.84 -0.84 -9.07
C TYR A 122 1.19 0.55 -9.20
N SER A 123 1.81 1.42 -10.01
CA SER A 123 1.38 2.81 -10.24
C SER A 123 1.04 3.62 -8.99
N GLY A 124 1.76 3.37 -7.88
CA GLY A 124 1.56 4.06 -6.62
C GLY A 124 0.19 3.78 -6.00
N LYS A 125 -0.46 2.67 -6.36
CA LYS A 125 -1.77 2.28 -5.82
C LYS A 125 -1.64 1.15 -4.83
N GLU A 126 -2.52 1.20 -3.84
CA GLU A 126 -2.67 0.14 -2.86
C GLU A 126 -3.26 -1.12 -3.52
N ARG A 127 -2.63 -2.26 -3.25
CA ARG A 127 -3.15 -3.58 -3.60
C ARG A 127 -3.79 -4.19 -2.37
N ASP A 128 -5.08 -4.47 -2.45
CA ASP A 128 -5.82 -5.09 -1.34
C ASP A 128 -5.61 -6.61 -1.29
N ALA A 129 -6.15 -7.24 -0.24
CA ALA A 129 -6.08 -8.69 -0.04
C ALA A 129 -6.76 -9.52 -1.15
N THR A 130 -7.69 -8.93 -1.90
CA THR A 130 -8.33 -9.59 -3.06
C THR A 130 -7.43 -9.57 -4.30
N GLY A 131 -6.35 -8.80 -4.24
CA GLY A 131 -5.41 -8.57 -5.33
C GLY A 131 -5.81 -7.45 -6.29
N LEU A 132 -6.89 -6.73 -6.00
CA LEU A 132 -7.33 -5.58 -6.78
C LEU A 132 -6.52 -4.33 -6.39
N TYR A 133 -6.35 -3.43 -7.35
CA TYR A 133 -5.75 -2.12 -7.10
C TYR A 133 -6.84 -1.06 -6.96
N TYR A 134 -6.79 -0.26 -5.89
CA TYR A 134 -7.72 0.84 -5.69
C TYR A 134 -7.17 2.15 -6.27
N TYR A 135 -7.89 2.71 -7.26
CA TYR A 135 -7.55 3.98 -7.92
C TYR A 135 -8.46 5.15 -7.49
N GLY A 136 -9.09 5.06 -6.30
CA GLY A 136 -10.00 6.09 -5.78
C GLY A 136 -11.44 5.92 -6.25
N TYR A 137 -11.71 5.94 -7.56
CA TYR A 137 -13.08 5.79 -8.07
C TYR A 137 -13.42 4.38 -8.55
N ARG A 138 -12.40 3.57 -8.83
CA ARG A 138 -12.53 2.24 -9.42
C ARG A 138 -11.47 1.29 -8.88
N TYR A 139 -11.83 0.02 -8.83
CA TYR A 139 -10.90 -1.08 -8.64
C TYR A 139 -10.41 -1.62 -9.99
N TYR A 140 -9.14 -1.97 -10.07
CA TYR A 140 -8.48 -2.49 -11.26
C TYR A 140 -8.01 -3.94 -11.05
N GLN A 141 -8.22 -4.77 -12.08
CA GLN A 141 -7.86 -6.20 -12.09
C GLN A 141 -6.55 -6.42 -12.84
N PRO A 142 -5.40 -6.57 -12.15
CA PRO A 142 -4.10 -6.68 -12.82
C PRO A 142 -3.97 -7.94 -13.67
N TRP A 143 -4.62 -9.05 -13.27
CA TRP A 143 -4.62 -10.30 -14.02
C TRP A 143 -5.48 -10.26 -15.30
N ALA A 144 -6.43 -9.33 -15.37
CA ALA A 144 -7.34 -9.19 -16.51
C ALA A 144 -7.03 -7.97 -17.39
N GLY A 145 -6.12 -7.09 -16.95
CA GLY A 145 -5.75 -5.87 -17.66
C GLY A 145 -6.88 -4.86 -17.80
N ARG A 146 -7.85 -4.82 -16.87
CA ARG A 146 -9.06 -3.98 -17.01
C ARG A 146 -9.65 -3.55 -15.67
N TRP A 147 -10.54 -2.56 -15.72
CA TRP A 147 -11.33 -2.10 -14.58
C TRP A 147 -12.42 -3.12 -14.19
N LEU A 148 -12.71 -3.21 -12.89
CA LEU A 148 -13.78 -4.07 -12.35
C LEU A 148 -15.19 -3.61 -12.79
N GLY A 149 -15.35 -2.33 -13.13
CA GLY A 149 -16.62 -1.74 -13.58
C GLY A 149 -16.43 -0.67 -14.65
N ALA A 150 -17.53 -0.29 -15.30
CA ALA A 150 -17.56 0.75 -16.31
C ALA A 150 -17.12 2.12 -15.74
N ASP A 151 -16.65 3.01 -16.62
CA ASP A 151 -16.29 4.36 -16.22
C ASP A 151 -17.52 5.17 -15.82
N ARG A 152 -17.51 5.74 -14.60
CA ARG A 152 -18.60 6.58 -14.10
C ARG A 152 -18.72 7.91 -14.85
N ARG A 153 -17.63 8.41 -15.42
CA ARG A 153 -17.64 9.65 -16.22
C ARG A 153 -18.10 9.44 -17.67
N GLY A 154 -18.40 8.20 -18.05
CA GLY A 154 -18.88 7.85 -19.39
C GLY A 154 -17.84 8.11 -20.48
N ARG A 155 -18.30 8.32 -21.71
CA ARG A 155 -17.43 8.65 -22.85
C ARG A 155 -16.96 10.09 -22.72
N ARG A 156 -15.64 10.31 -22.68
CA ARG A 156 -15.07 11.65 -22.80
C ARG A 156 -15.37 12.18 -24.21
N THR A 157 -16.39 13.03 -24.35
CA THR A 157 -16.61 13.82 -25.56
C THR A 157 -15.52 14.89 -25.63
N GLY A 158 -14.83 14.96 -26.77
CA GLY A 158 -13.80 15.96 -27.07
C GLY A 158 -14.36 17.23 -27.67
#